data_AF-A0AAJ0GPX0-F1
#
_entry.id   AF-A0AAJ0GPX0-F1
#
_cell.length_a   1.000
_cell.length_b   1.000
_cell.length_c   1.000
_cell.angle_alpha   90.00
_cell.angle_beta   90.00
_cell.angle_gamma   90.00
#
_symmetry.space_group_name_H-M   'P 1'
#
loop_
_entity.id
_entity.type
_entity.pdbx_description
1 polymer ?
#
loop_
_entity_poly.entity_id
_entity_poly.type
_entity_poly.pdbx_seq_one_letter_code
_entity_poly.pdbx_strand_id
1 'polypeptide(L)'
;PPPDPPSQWKWKCHECGRKYLLACTRRCFNCGHKYCLPKSRNRRFRRKKRPDWDWDEVCTPKFDYPGWAAWGSYRRTRPYDEKEEGEARDYIFATWELRPEKKRGRAPGLDSWRLRPRAERDEVARRKEDMYVLQKLSCFVHCDFPSECRYARETSLERWLKDAKDLAAQKRKGNG
;
A
#
# COMPACT_ATOMS: atom_id res chain seq x y z
N PRO A 1 17.07 15.08 -9.95
CA PRO A 1 17.14 13.92 -10.89
C PRO A 1 16.09 12.89 -10.49
N PRO A 2 15.54 12.10 -11.44
CA PRO A 2 14.68 10.97 -11.07
C PRO A 2 15.45 9.97 -10.20
N PRO A 3 14.82 9.36 -9.18
CA PRO A 3 15.41 8.23 -8.49
C PRO A 3 15.45 7.01 -9.43
N ASP A 4 16.22 6.00 -9.05
CA ASP A 4 16.22 4.73 -9.77
C ASP A 4 14.80 4.15 -9.84
N PRO A 5 14.41 3.51 -10.96
CA PRO A 5 13.12 2.86 -11.06
C PRO A 5 12.95 1.81 -9.94
N PRO A 6 11.78 1.78 -9.28
CA PRO A 6 11.55 0.83 -8.19
C PRO A 6 11.60 -0.61 -8.70
N SER A 7 12.13 -1.50 -7.88
CA SER A 7 12.19 -2.92 -8.23
C SER A 7 10.79 -3.53 -8.35
N GLN A 8 10.61 -4.35 -9.38
CA GLN A 8 9.38 -5.11 -9.59
C GLN A 8 9.12 -6.10 -8.45
N TRP A 9 7.84 -6.37 -8.17
CA TRP A 9 7.42 -7.32 -7.13
C TRP A 9 7.91 -8.73 -7.45
N LYS A 10 8.69 -9.31 -6.55
CA LYS A 10 9.24 -10.66 -6.65
C LYS A 10 8.65 -11.58 -5.58
N TRP A 11 8.68 -12.87 -5.81
CA TRP A 11 8.46 -13.88 -4.77
C TRP A 11 9.52 -14.97 -4.83
N LYS A 12 9.82 -15.57 -3.68
CA LYS A 12 10.71 -16.71 -3.52
C LYS A 12 9.87 -17.95 -3.19
N CYS A 13 10.03 -19.03 -3.95
CA CYS A 13 9.45 -20.32 -3.62
C CYS A 13 10.11 -20.87 -2.36
N HIS A 14 9.34 -21.35 -1.38
CA HIS A 14 9.92 -21.91 -0.15
C HIS A 14 10.46 -23.32 -0.35
N GLU A 15 9.83 -24.15 -1.20
CA GLU A 15 10.29 -25.51 -1.47
C GLU A 15 11.67 -25.57 -2.16
N CYS A 16 11.92 -24.70 -3.16
CA CYS A 16 13.14 -24.77 -3.98
C CYS A 16 13.97 -23.47 -4.03
N GLY A 17 13.52 -22.41 -3.36
CA GLY A 17 14.26 -21.15 -3.26
C GLY A 17 14.32 -20.27 -4.51
N ARG A 18 13.80 -20.71 -5.66
CA ARG A 18 13.82 -19.89 -6.90
C ARG A 18 12.97 -18.63 -6.76
N LYS A 19 13.43 -17.56 -7.43
CA LYS A 19 12.81 -16.24 -7.40
C LYS A 19 12.16 -15.94 -8.75
N TYR A 20 10.94 -15.41 -8.70
CA TYR A 20 10.19 -15.02 -9.90
C TYR A 20 9.56 -13.65 -9.71
N LEU A 21 9.23 -12.99 -10.82
CA LEU A 21 8.36 -11.83 -10.82
C LEU A 21 6.93 -12.28 -10.51
N LEU A 22 6.29 -11.64 -9.54
CA LEU A 22 4.93 -11.99 -9.12
C LEU A 22 3.91 -11.75 -10.24
N ALA A 23 4.16 -10.77 -11.12
CA ALA A 23 3.35 -10.49 -12.29
C ALA A 23 3.44 -11.57 -13.37
N CYS A 24 4.58 -12.28 -13.48
CA CYS A 24 4.79 -13.28 -14.53
C CYS A 24 4.18 -14.63 -14.17
N THR A 25 4.35 -15.08 -12.93
CA THR A 25 3.86 -16.40 -12.52
C THR A 25 3.61 -16.48 -11.03
N ARG A 26 2.60 -17.26 -10.66
CA ARG A 26 2.36 -17.74 -9.29
C ARG A 26 2.62 -19.23 -9.13
N ARG A 27 3.22 -19.87 -10.15
CA ARG A 27 3.65 -21.27 -10.15
C ARG A 27 5.16 -21.32 -10.36
N CYS A 28 5.86 -22.06 -9.52
CA CYS A 28 7.28 -22.29 -9.64
C CYS A 28 7.55 -23.18 -10.86
N PHE A 29 8.40 -22.74 -11.78
CA PHE A 29 8.78 -23.53 -12.96
C PHE A 29 9.77 -24.67 -12.66
N ASN A 30 10.34 -24.70 -11.44
CA ASN A 30 11.28 -25.75 -11.03
C ASN A 30 10.59 -26.93 -10.36
N CYS A 31 9.82 -26.69 -9.29
CA CYS A 31 9.15 -27.74 -8.54
C CYS A 31 7.62 -27.79 -8.77
N GLY A 32 7.07 -26.90 -9.60
CA GLY A 32 5.63 -26.85 -9.84
C GLY A 32 4.81 -26.23 -8.71
N HIS A 33 5.43 -25.88 -7.58
CA HIS A 33 4.79 -25.30 -6.40
C HIS A 33 3.98 -24.03 -6.70
N LYS A 34 2.78 -23.92 -6.13
CA LYS A 34 1.94 -22.72 -6.24
C LYS A 34 2.23 -21.75 -5.10
N TYR A 35 2.35 -20.47 -5.40
CA TYR A 35 2.65 -19.41 -4.44
C TYR A 35 1.75 -19.49 -3.20
N CYS A 36 2.34 -19.83 -2.06
CA CYS A 36 1.67 -19.93 -0.76
C CYS A 36 1.71 -18.61 -0.02
N LEU A 37 0.57 -18.20 0.53
CA LEU A 37 0.47 -17.12 1.51
C LEU A 37 0.40 -17.68 2.93
N PRO A 38 0.89 -16.94 3.94
CA PRO A 38 0.67 -17.29 5.35
C PRO A 38 -0.81 -17.51 5.62
N LYS A 39 -1.19 -18.74 5.97
CA LYS A 39 -2.53 -19.02 6.49
C LYS A 39 -2.56 -18.55 7.94
N SER A 40 -3.43 -17.61 8.30
CA SER A 40 -3.69 -17.22 9.70
C SER A 40 -4.01 -18.43 10.58
N ARG A 41 -2.97 -19.08 11.13
CA ARG A 41 -3.11 -20.16 12.09
C ARG A 41 -3.51 -19.51 13.43
N ASN A 42 -4.79 -19.67 13.76
CA ASN A 42 -5.38 -19.48 15.09
C ASN A 42 -5.33 -18.07 15.74
N ARG A 43 -6.52 -17.47 15.92
CA ARG A 43 -6.77 -16.31 16.81
C ARG A 43 -6.38 -16.55 18.29
N ARG A 44 -6.06 -17.80 18.68
CA ARG A 44 -5.69 -18.18 20.06
C ARG A 44 -4.27 -17.75 20.46
N PHE A 45 -3.40 -17.38 19.52
CA PHE A 45 -2.03 -16.91 19.80
C PHE A 45 -1.89 -15.38 19.93
N ARG A 46 -3.00 -14.65 20.05
CA ARG A 46 -3.04 -13.18 20.25
C ARG A 46 -2.28 -12.66 21.50
N ARG A 47 -1.75 -13.55 22.36
CA ARG A 47 -0.98 -13.18 23.54
C ARG A 47 0.54 -13.05 23.32
N LYS A 48 1.08 -13.48 22.17
CA LYS A 48 2.49 -13.22 21.83
C LYS A 48 2.63 -11.92 21.05
N LYS A 49 3.54 -11.03 21.47
CA LYS A 49 3.83 -9.71 20.87
C LYS A 49 4.26 -9.77 19.39
N ARG A 50 4.56 -10.96 18.86
CA ARG A 50 4.75 -11.22 17.43
C ARG A 50 4.08 -12.55 17.07
N PRO A 51 3.26 -12.61 16.01
CA PRO A 51 2.85 -13.88 15.45
C PRO A 51 4.11 -14.59 14.95
N ASP A 52 4.33 -15.78 15.50
CA ASP A 52 5.41 -16.71 15.18
C ASP A 52 5.10 -17.32 13.81
N TRP A 53 5.24 -16.50 12.77
CA TRP A 53 5.13 -16.95 11.40
C TRP A 53 6.43 -17.66 11.06
N ASP A 54 6.36 -18.98 10.91
CA ASP A 54 7.44 -19.73 10.28
C ASP A 54 7.48 -19.35 8.80
N TRP A 55 8.32 -18.37 8.47
CA TRP A 55 8.48 -17.87 7.10
C TRP A 55 9.13 -18.89 6.18
N ASP A 56 9.70 -19.97 6.73
CA ASP A 56 10.24 -21.08 5.95
C ASP A 56 9.13 -22.03 5.45
N GLU A 57 7.92 -21.96 6.01
CA GLU A 57 6.75 -22.74 5.55
C GLU A 57 5.98 -22.08 4.39
N VAL A 58 6.33 -20.86 3.97
CA VAL A 58 5.54 -20.11 2.98
C VAL A 58 6.39 -19.35 1.98
N CYS A 59 5.83 -19.14 0.79
CA CYS A 59 6.53 -18.36 -0.23
C CYS A 59 6.71 -16.91 0.25
N THR A 60 7.91 -16.37 0.06
CA THR A 60 8.25 -15.03 0.57
C THR A 60 8.02 -13.98 -0.52
N PRO A 61 7.05 -13.05 -0.37
CA PRO A 61 6.97 -11.89 -1.24
C PRO A 61 8.07 -10.88 -0.90
N LYS A 62 8.66 -10.26 -1.93
CA LYS A 62 9.57 -9.12 -1.81
C LYS A 62 9.05 -7.97 -2.66
N PHE A 63 8.63 -6.90 -2.01
CA PHE A 63 8.16 -5.66 -2.63
C PHE A 63 9.06 -4.49 -2.22
N ASP A 64 9.44 -3.65 -3.17
CA ASP A 64 10.33 -2.52 -2.97
C ASP A 64 9.57 -1.26 -2.54
N TYR A 65 8.99 -1.31 -1.33
CA TYR A 65 8.24 -0.17 -0.82
C TYR A 65 9.05 1.13 -0.77
N PRO A 66 10.32 1.14 -0.31
CA PRO A 66 11.12 2.37 -0.29
C PRO A 66 11.37 2.95 -1.68
N GLY A 67 11.68 2.10 -2.66
CA GLY A 67 11.86 2.54 -4.06
C GLY A 67 10.59 3.15 -4.62
N TRP A 68 9.44 2.52 -4.35
CA TRP A 68 8.14 3.04 -4.77
C TRP A 68 7.79 4.36 -4.07
N ALA A 69 8.13 4.53 -2.80
CA ALA A 69 7.95 5.78 -2.07
C ALA A 69 8.80 6.92 -2.64
N ALA A 70 10.08 6.65 -2.93
CA ALA A 70 10.98 7.60 -3.56
C ALA A 70 10.49 8.01 -4.96
N TRP A 71 10.12 7.03 -5.77
CA TRP A 71 9.55 7.26 -7.10
C TRP A 71 8.25 8.06 -7.02
N GLY A 72 7.32 7.69 -6.14
CA GLY A 72 6.05 8.39 -5.93
C GLY A 72 6.27 9.84 -5.49
N SER A 73 7.20 10.10 -4.59
CA SER A 73 7.59 11.47 -4.21
C SER A 73 8.10 12.26 -5.40
N TYR A 74 9.00 11.69 -6.21
CA TYR A 74 9.50 12.35 -7.42
C TYR A 74 8.39 12.62 -8.44
N ARG A 75 7.47 11.68 -8.66
CA ARG A 75 6.33 11.87 -9.58
C ARG A 75 5.43 13.03 -9.13
N ARG A 76 5.18 13.15 -7.82
CA ARG A 76 4.29 14.15 -7.22
C ARG A 76 4.89 15.55 -7.16
N THR A 77 6.21 15.71 -7.25
CA THR A 77 6.86 17.02 -7.34
C THR A 77 6.89 17.58 -8.77
N ARG A 78 6.41 16.81 -9.76
CA ARG A 78 6.32 17.31 -11.13
C ARG A 78 4.94 17.93 -11.32
N PRO A 79 4.85 19.18 -11.83
CA PRO A 79 3.58 19.72 -12.26
C PRO A 79 3.02 18.78 -13.33
N TYR A 80 1.91 18.13 -13.03
CA TYR A 80 1.05 17.58 -14.06
C TYR A 80 0.41 18.81 -14.70
N ASP A 81 0.58 19.01 -16.02
CA ASP A 81 0.01 20.15 -16.73
C ASP A 81 -1.47 20.32 -16.36
N GLU A 82 -1.78 21.32 -15.53
CA GLU A 82 -3.00 22.12 -15.58
C GLU A 82 -2.99 23.20 -14.49
N LYS A 83 -3.45 24.38 -14.91
CA LYS A 83 -3.52 25.64 -14.15
C LYS A 83 -4.52 25.54 -13.00
N GLU A 84 -4.13 25.01 -11.85
CA GLU A 84 -4.80 25.36 -10.59
C GLU A 84 -3.80 25.95 -9.61
N GLU A 85 -3.87 27.27 -9.45
CA GLU A 85 -3.31 27.98 -8.29
C GLU A 85 -4.05 27.50 -7.04
N GLY A 86 -3.57 26.41 -6.47
CA GLY A 86 -4.08 25.85 -5.23
C GLY A 86 -2.95 25.12 -4.52
N GLU A 87 -2.34 25.81 -3.57
CA GLU A 87 -1.44 25.34 -2.49
C GLU A 87 -0.81 23.95 -2.65
N ALA A 88 0.51 23.88 -2.52
CA ALA A 88 1.33 22.67 -2.38
C ALA A 88 0.72 21.57 -1.46
N ARG A 89 -0.21 20.77 -2.00
CA ARG A 89 -0.99 19.72 -1.31
C ARG A 89 -0.53 18.30 -1.67
N ASP A 90 0.50 18.17 -2.50
CA ASP A 90 0.94 16.90 -3.09
C ASP A 90 1.50 15.86 -2.09
N TYR A 91 1.95 16.28 -0.90
CA TYR A 91 2.43 15.35 0.15
C TYR A 91 1.31 14.72 0.98
N ILE A 92 0.06 15.17 0.82
CA ILE A 92 -1.09 14.72 1.62
C ILE A 92 -1.40 13.23 1.42
N PHE A 93 -1.06 12.67 0.26
CA PHE A 93 -1.45 11.30 -0.09
C PHE A 93 -0.34 10.26 0.12
N ALA A 94 0.83 10.68 0.60
CA ALA A 94 1.96 9.78 0.81
C ALA A 94 1.87 9.06 2.16
N THR A 95 1.91 7.73 2.17
CA THR A 95 1.96 6.89 3.39
C THR A 95 3.38 6.65 3.90
N TRP A 96 4.37 7.06 3.10
CA TRP A 96 5.79 7.00 3.40
C TRP A 96 6.38 8.42 3.46
N GLU A 97 7.39 8.59 4.29
CA GLU A 97 8.10 9.85 4.44
C GLU A 97 9.60 9.62 4.57
N LEU A 98 10.36 10.65 4.21
CA LEU A 98 11.79 10.70 4.52
C LEU A 98 11.97 10.87 6.02
N ARG A 99 12.91 10.10 6.57
CA ARG A 99 13.42 10.38 7.91
C ARG A 99 14.06 11.76 7.90
N PRO A 100 13.80 12.61 8.92
CA PRO A 100 14.49 13.88 9.04
C PRO A 100 15.99 13.59 9.16
N GLU A 101 16.72 13.97 8.12
CA GLU A 101 18.13 13.64 7.98
C GLU A 101 18.96 14.61 8.82
N LYS A 102 19.89 14.08 9.62
CA LYS A 102 20.91 14.91 10.27
C LYS A 102 21.97 15.26 9.23
N LYS A 103 21.74 16.35 8.48
CA LYS A 103 22.67 17.08 7.59
C LYS A 103 23.82 16.27 6.97
N ARG A 104 23.77 16.05 5.65
CA ARG A 104 24.93 16.13 4.71
C ARG A 104 24.38 16.00 3.28
N GLY A 105 24.79 16.89 2.37
CA GLY A 105 24.21 17.10 1.02
C GLY A 105 24.34 15.94 0.02
N ARG A 106 23.85 14.75 0.37
CA ARG A 106 23.68 13.60 -0.51
C ARG A 106 22.17 13.34 -0.64
N ALA A 107 21.72 12.85 -1.79
CA ALA A 107 20.32 12.44 -1.93
C ALA A 107 20.00 11.32 -0.93
N PRO A 108 18.80 11.30 -0.32
CA PRO A 108 18.44 10.28 0.65
C PRO A 108 18.49 8.88 0.01
N GLY A 109 19.17 7.93 0.67
CA GLY A 109 19.15 6.53 0.25
C GLY A 109 17.79 5.86 0.47
N LEU A 110 17.61 4.64 -0.06
CA LEU A 110 16.38 3.85 0.14
C LEU A 110 16.08 3.61 1.63
N ASP A 111 17.12 3.43 2.46
CA ASP A 111 16.98 3.21 3.90
C ASP A 111 16.50 4.45 4.68
N SER A 112 16.52 5.63 4.05
CA SER A 112 16.03 6.88 4.64
C SER A 112 14.51 6.99 4.60
N TRP A 113 13.80 6.10 3.91
CA TRP A 113 12.34 6.10 3.85
C TRP A 113 11.73 5.27 4.98
N ARG A 114 10.66 5.79 5.60
CA ARG A 114 9.88 5.06 6.60
C ARG A 114 8.40 5.20 6.36
N LEU A 115 7.63 4.24 6.87
CA LEU A 115 6.19 4.39 7.00
C LEU A 115 5.87 5.53 7.97
N ARG A 116 4.90 6.36 7.59
CA ARG A 116 4.30 7.33 8.51
C ARG A 116 3.61 6.63 9.68
N PRO A 117 3.43 7.32 10.82
CA PRO A 117 2.61 6.83 11.92
C PRO A 117 1.25 6.31 11.46
N ARG A 118 0.71 5.32 12.18
CA ARG A 118 -0.57 4.70 11.81
C ARG A 118 -1.71 5.72 11.66
N ALA A 119 -1.84 6.67 12.57
CA ALA A 119 -2.88 7.68 12.52
C ALA A 119 -2.84 8.52 11.23
N GLU A 120 -1.63 8.91 10.79
CA GLU A 120 -1.44 9.61 9.52
C GLU A 120 -1.79 8.72 8.34
N ARG A 121 -1.34 7.45 8.33
CA ARG A 121 -1.68 6.52 7.25
C ARG A 121 -3.19 6.27 7.15
N ASP A 122 -3.88 6.19 8.28
CA ASP A 122 -5.33 6.02 8.32
C ASP A 122 -6.05 7.29 7.77
N GLU A 123 -5.51 8.48 8.03
CA GLU A 123 -6.01 9.74 7.45
C GLU A 123 -5.78 9.81 5.94
N VAL A 124 -4.58 9.44 5.49
CA VAL A 124 -4.25 9.33 4.06
C VAL A 124 -5.21 8.35 3.37
N ALA A 125 -5.47 7.20 3.98
CA ALA A 125 -6.42 6.22 3.45
C ALA A 125 -7.82 6.82 3.30
N ARG A 126 -8.35 7.48 4.34
CA ARG A 126 -9.67 8.15 4.28
C ARG A 126 -9.76 9.17 3.15
N ARG A 127 -8.76 10.03 3.00
CA ARG A 127 -8.74 11.02 1.91
C ARG A 127 -8.72 10.37 0.53
N LYS A 128 -8.01 9.25 0.37
CA LYS A 128 -8.03 8.48 -0.88
C LYS A 128 -9.39 7.84 -1.12
N GLU A 129 -10.06 7.33 -0.09
CA GLU A 129 -11.43 6.81 -0.17
C GLU A 129 -12.40 7.89 -0.63
N ASP A 130 -12.36 9.09 -0.03
CA ASP A 130 -13.21 10.22 -0.42
C ASP A 130 -12.99 10.61 -1.89
N MET A 131 -11.74 10.70 -2.33
CA MET A 131 -11.38 10.96 -3.73
C MET A 131 -11.87 9.86 -4.67
N TYR A 132 -11.86 8.59 -4.22
CA TYR A 132 -12.39 7.48 -5.00
C TYR A 132 -13.90 7.58 -5.16
N VAL A 133 -14.64 7.82 -4.08
CA VAL A 133 -16.10 8.00 -4.10
C VAL A 133 -16.50 9.17 -4.99
N LEU A 134 -15.74 10.27 -4.96
CA LEU A 134 -15.95 11.45 -5.80
C LEU A 134 -15.44 11.28 -7.24
N GLN A 135 -14.88 10.12 -7.60
CA GLN A 135 -14.27 9.83 -8.91
C GLN A 135 -13.12 10.78 -9.30
N LYS A 136 -12.45 11.38 -8.31
CA LYS A 136 -11.30 12.28 -8.49
C LYS A 136 -9.94 11.59 -8.29
N LEU A 137 -9.94 10.30 -7.97
CA LEU A 137 -8.70 9.57 -7.67
C LEU A 137 -7.87 9.26 -8.94
N SER A 138 -6.74 9.95 -9.12
CA SER A 138 -5.67 9.55 -10.04
C SER A 138 -4.69 8.55 -9.40
N CYS A 139 -4.53 7.36 -9.99
CA CYS A 139 -3.54 6.37 -9.55
C CYS A 139 -2.09 6.89 -9.67
N PHE A 140 -1.82 7.79 -10.61
CA PHE A 140 -0.48 8.33 -10.84
C PHE A 140 -0.05 9.31 -9.74
N VAL A 141 -1.00 10.11 -9.25
CA VAL A 141 -0.76 11.13 -8.22
C VAL A 141 -0.94 10.56 -6.83
N HIS A 142 -2.04 9.85 -6.58
CA HIS A 142 -2.46 9.50 -5.23
C HIS A 142 -1.95 8.14 -4.74
N CYS A 143 -1.67 7.18 -5.61
CA CYS A 143 -1.18 5.86 -5.19
C CYS A 143 0.37 5.85 -5.08
N ASP A 144 0.89 5.43 -3.92
CA ASP A 144 2.31 5.25 -3.66
C ASP A 144 2.87 4.07 -4.44
N PHE A 145 2.05 3.03 -4.66
CA PHE A 145 2.43 1.85 -5.43
C PHE A 145 1.23 1.26 -6.20
N PRO A 146 1.47 0.47 -7.27
CA PRO A 146 0.42 0.03 -8.19
C PRO A 146 -0.70 -0.79 -7.54
N SER A 147 -0.41 -1.54 -6.48
CA SER A 147 -1.40 -2.38 -5.80
C SER A 147 -2.28 -1.62 -4.81
N GLU A 148 -1.97 -0.37 -4.46
CA GLU A 148 -2.69 0.38 -3.42
C GLU A 148 -4.15 0.67 -3.81
N CYS A 149 -4.36 1.06 -5.07
CA CYS A 149 -5.66 1.48 -5.56
C CYS A 149 -6.70 0.35 -5.50
N ARG A 150 -6.31 -0.93 -5.65
CA ARG A 150 -7.23 -2.06 -5.49
C ARG A 150 -7.81 -2.14 -4.08
N TYR A 151 -6.97 -1.96 -3.07
CA TYR A 151 -7.40 -2.03 -1.67
C TYR A 151 -8.34 -0.87 -1.32
N ALA A 152 -8.01 0.35 -1.76
CA ALA A 152 -8.86 1.51 -1.55
C ALA A 152 -10.27 1.33 -2.16
N ARG A 153 -10.38 0.67 -3.33
CA ARG A 153 -11.69 0.33 -3.93
C ARG A 153 -12.48 -0.66 -3.09
N GLU A 154 -11.84 -1.75 -2.67
CA GLU A 154 -12.49 -2.81 -1.89
C GLU A 154 -12.96 -2.27 -0.53
N THR A 155 -12.12 -1.51 0.21
CA THR A 155 -12.52 -0.93 1.51
C THR A 155 -13.60 0.14 1.40
N SER A 156 -13.52 1.02 0.40
CA SER A 156 -14.55 2.04 0.16
C SER A 156 -15.92 1.40 -0.08
N LEU A 157 -15.96 0.33 -0.87
CA LEU A 157 -17.20 -0.40 -1.17
C LEU A 157 -17.78 -1.08 0.08
N GLU A 158 -16.93 -1.77 0.85
CA GLU A 158 -17.36 -2.43 2.10
C GLU A 158 -17.95 -1.44 3.09
N ARG A 159 -17.31 -0.27 3.24
CA ARG A 159 -17.76 0.79 4.14
C ARG A 159 -19.05 1.44 3.66
N TRP A 160 -19.14 1.80 2.39
CA TRP A 160 -20.36 2.35 1.81
C TRP A 160 -21.56 1.41 1.97
N LEU A 161 -21.35 0.11 1.74
CA LEU A 161 -22.39 -0.91 1.97
C LEU A 161 -22.82 -1.00 3.43
N LYS A 162 -21.88 -0.79 4.37
CA LYS A 162 -22.19 -0.76 5.80
C LYS A 162 -23.00 0.48 6.15
N ASP A 163 -22.56 1.65 5.73
CA ASP A 163 -23.23 2.92 6.02
C ASP A 163 -24.66 2.94 5.43
N ALA A 164 -24.86 2.40 4.22
CA ALA A 164 -26.18 2.24 3.61
C ALA A 164 -27.10 1.31 4.42
N LYS A 165 -26.58 0.22 4.98
CA LYS A 165 -27.33 -0.69 5.86
C LYS A 165 -27.72 -0.02 7.18
N ASP A 166 -26.79 0.71 7.78
CA ASP A 166 -27.01 1.41 9.05
C ASP A 166 -28.07 2.50 8.89
N LEU A 167 -28.05 3.25 7.77
CA LEU A 167 -29.03 4.29 7.45
C LEU A 167 -30.43 3.70 7.16
N ALA A 168 -30.50 2.55 6.49
CA ALA A 168 -31.76 1.83 6.29
C ALA A 168 -32.34 1.29 7.62
N ALA A 169 -31.48 0.83 8.53
CA ALA A 169 -31.90 0.37 9.85
C ALA A 169 -32.42 1.52 10.73
N GLN A 170 -31.81 2.71 10.66
CA GLN A 170 -32.28 3.90 11.35
C GLN A 170 -33.66 4.35 10.85
N LYS A 171 -33.89 4.38 9.54
CA LYS A 171 -35.20 4.70 8.95
C LYS A 171 -36.30 3.74 9.41
N ARG A 172 -35.99 2.45 9.59
CA ARG A 172 -36.94 1.45 10.12
C ARG A 172 -37.30 1.67 11.59
N LYS A 173 -36.39 2.24 12.39
CA LYS A 173 -36.61 2.52 13.82
C LYS A 173 -37.33 3.83 14.09
N GLY A 174 -37.25 4.81 13.19
CA GLY A 174 -37.92 6.10 13.33
C GLY A 174 -39.36 6.16 12.81
N ASN A 175 -39.86 5.08 12.22
CA ASN A 175 -41.21 4.96 11.64
C ASN A 175 -42.15 4.06 12.48
N GLY A 176 -41.79 3.77 13.73
CA GLY A 176 -42.56 2.93 14.67
C GLY A 176 -42.95 3.69 15.92
#